data_AF-A0A920QYU7-F1
#
_entry.id   AF-A0A920QYU7-F1
#
_cell.length_a   1.000
_cell.length_b   1.000
_cell.length_c   1.000
_cell.angle_alpha   90.00
_cell.angle_beta   90.00
_cell.angle_gamma   90.00
#
_symmetry.space_group_name_H-M   'P 1'
#
loop_
_entity.id
_entity.type
_entity.pdbx_description
1 polymer ?
#
loop_
_entity_poly.entity_id
_entity_poly.type
_entity_poly.pdbx_seq_one_letter_code
_entity_poly.pdbx_strand_id
1 'polypeptide(L)'
;MPAATYAEQTSTVTNLERRVQLLRITAESREEVRTGWETICLMLRQWVGLDSITLLHLKYFPRFQVPSQITLIFAYSTQSGGIQWPTADGDNLGKPTLFASSDELITVIPLDYDEFANSVSDNQLIFAPGRVLNQPERDVKFASLRK
;
A
#
# COMPACT_ATOMS: atom_id res chain seq x y z
N MET A 1 18.53 -4.25 10.70
CA MET A 1 18.37 -5.57 10.09
C MET A 1 18.07 -5.35 8.61
N PRO A 2 18.89 -5.86 7.69
CA PRO A 2 18.61 -5.75 6.26
C PRO A 2 17.28 -6.47 5.94
N ALA A 3 16.46 -5.83 5.11
CA ALA A 3 15.11 -6.29 4.79
C ALA A 3 15.03 -6.69 3.32
N ALA A 4 14.30 -7.77 3.03
CA ALA A 4 14.15 -8.29 1.68
C ALA A 4 13.49 -7.24 0.81
N THR A 5 14.05 -7.01 -0.38
CA THR A 5 13.45 -6.12 -1.36
C THR A 5 12.17 -6.72 -1.92
N TYR A 6 11.42 -5.91 -2.65
CA TYR A 6 10.21 -6.38 -3.31
C TYR A 6 10.49 -7.58 -4.25
N ALA A 7 11.59 -7.58 -5.01
CA ALA A 7 11.91 -8.66 -5.95
C ALA A 7 12.26 -10.01 -5.29
N GLU A 8 12.61 -9.98 -4.00
CA GLU A 8 13.12 -11.13 -3.23
C GLU A 8 12.03 -11.81 -2.38
N GLN A 9 10.81 -11.29 -2.36
CA GLN A 9 9.72 -11.85 -1.54
C GLN A 9 8.41 -11.93 -2.31
N THR A 10 7.60 -12.95 -1.98
CA THR A 10 6.22 -13.01 -2.48
C THR A 10 5.35 -12.12 -1.62
N SER A 11 4.70 -11.15 -2.23
CA SER A 11 3.88 -10.16 -1.52
C SER A 11 2.69 -9.73 -2.38
N THR A 12 1.84 -8.88 -1.83
CA THR A 12 0.80 -8.20 -2.60
C THR A 12 0.97 -6.70 -2.49
N VAL A 13 0.58 -5.98 -3.54
CA VAL A 13 0.43 -4.51 -3.50
C VAL A 13 -0.95 -4.12 -3.91
N THR A 14 -1.44 -3.04 -3.31
CA THR A 14 -2.71 -2.42 -3.70
C THR A 14 -2.41 -1.12 -4.45
N ASN A 15 -2.81 -1.06 -5.72
CA ASN A 15 -2.67 0.15 -6.55
C ASN A 15 -3.73 1.21 -6.20
N LEU A 16 -3.60 2.42 -6.75
CA LEU A 16 -4.50 3.57 -6.60
C LEU A 16 -5.96 3.26 -6.94
N GLU A 17 -6.20 2.40 -7.93
CA GLU A 17 -7.55 1.95 -8.27
C GLU A 17 -8.12 0.88 -7.31
N ARG A 18 -7.44 0.61 -6.20
CA ARG A 18 -7.74 -0.42 -5.20
C ARG A 18 -7.51 -1.86 -5.67
N ARG A 19 -6.76 -2.05 -6.76
CA ARG A 19 -6.43 -3.39 -7.26
C ARG A 19 -5.30 -4.00 -6.43
N VAL A 20 -5.60 -5.11 -5.77
CA VAL A 20 -4.63 -5.97 -5.10
C VAL A 20 -4.00 -6.90 -6.13
N GLN A 21 -2.70 -6.80 -6.31
CA GLN A 21 -1.93 -7.56 -7.30
C GLN A 21 -0.92 -8.44 -6.58
N LEU A 22 -0.79 -9.68 -7.05
CA LEU A 22 0.24 -10.58 -6.57
C LEU A 22 1.58 -10.18 -7.18
N LEU A 23 2.55 -10.08 -6.29
CA LEU A 23 3.90 -9.84 -6.64
C LEU A 23 4.74 -11.08 -6.36
N ARG A 24 5.39 -11.59 -7.41
CA ARG A 24 6.17 -12.83 -7.36
C ARG A 24 7.65 -12.53 -7.15
N ILE A 25 8.32 -13.48 -6.49
CA ILE A 25 9.78 -13.48 -6.41
C ILE A 25 10.33 -13.57 -7.83
N THR A 26 11.24 -12.66 -8.16
CA THR A 26 11.93 -12.58 -9.46
C THR A 26 13.43 -12.64 -9.31
N ALA A 27 13.96 -12.49 -8.09
CA ALA A 27 15.37 -12.63 -7.77
C ALA A 27 15.53 -13.40 -6.46
N GLU A 28 16.55 -14.26 -6.39
CA GLU A 28 16.96 -14.86 -5.11
C GLU A 28 17.79 -13.84 -4.32
N SER A 29 17.59 -13.83 -3.00
CA SER A 29 18.39 -13.02 -2.11
C SER A 29 19.84 -13.47 -2.12
N ARG A 30 20.76 -12.54 -2.37
CA ARG A 30 22.22 -12.80 -2.35
C ARG A 30 22.80 -12.82 -0.94
N GLU A 31 22.10 -12.23 0.01
CA GLU A 31 22.52 -12.10 1.40
C GLU A 31 21.53 -12.82 2.33
N GLU A 32 21.87 -12.93 3.61
CA GLU A 32 20.96 -13.45 4.64
C GLU A 32 19.90 -12.39 5.02
N VAL A 33 19.01 -12.12 4.07
CA VAL A 33 17.96 -11.11 4.19
C VAL A 33 16.65 -11.78 4.60
N ARG A 34 15.92 -11.14 5.51
CA ARG A 34 14.61 -11.59 5.99
C ARG A 34 13.53 -10.67 5.46
N THR A 35 12.34 -11.20 5.24
CA THR A 35 11.17 -10.36 4.98
C THR A 35 10.84 -9.48 6.18
N GLY A 36 10.13 -8.38 5.94
CA GLY A 36 9.71 -7.46 7.01
C GLY A 36 8.91 -8.18 8.10
N TRP A 37 8.01 -9.10 7.70
CA TRP A 37 7.20 -9.88 8.63
C TRP A 37 8.01 -10.88 9.46
N GLU A 38 8.93 -11.62 8.84
CA GLU A 38 9.83 -12.52 9.57
C GLU A 38 10.66 -11.78 10.61
N THR A 39 11.16 -10.59 10.25
CA THR A 39 11.88 -9.72 11.18
C THR A 39 11.02 -9.32 12.37
N ILE A 40 9.78 -8.90 12.13
CA ILE A 40 8.82 -8.55 13.21
C ILE A 40 8.53 -9.78 14.10
N CYS A 41 8.28 -10.95 13.52
CA CYS A 41 8.03 -12.17 14.28
C CYS A 41 9.22 -12.56 15.17
N LEU A 42 10.45 -12.45 14.65
CA LEU A 42 11.66 -12.73 15.43
C LEU A 42 11.81 -11.77 16.61
N MET A 43 11.55 -10.47 16.39
CA MET A 43 11.56 -9.48 17.46
C MET A 43 10.50 -9.80 18.52
N LEU A 44 9.27 -10.14 18.11
CA LEU A 44 8.19 -10.46 19.04
C LEU A 44 8.47 -11.72 19.86
N ARG A 45 9.07 -12.76 19.26
CA ARG A 45 9.52 -13.95 19.98
C ARG A 45 10.58 -13.60 21.02
N GLN A 46 11.58 -12.82 20.63
CA GLN A 46 12.68 -12.43 21.51
C GLN A 46 12.23 -11.55 22.68
N TRP A 47 11.30 -10.62 22.44
CA TRP A 47 10.95 -9.58 23.42
C TRP A 47 9.74 -9.94 24.28
N VAL A 48 8.78 -10.68 23.73
CA VAL A 48 7.50 -10.95 24.40
C VAL A 48 7.38 -12.41 24.82
N GLY A 49 8.29 -13.29 24.40
CA GLY A 49 8.23 -14.74 24.69
C GLY A 49 7.03 -15.41 24.01
N LEU A 50 6.48 -14.80 22.96
CA LEU A 50 5.33 -15.33 22.22
C LEU A 50 5.81 -16.36 21.19
N ASP A 51 6.01 -17.60 21.64
CA ASP A 51 6.37 -18.73 20.77
C ASP A 51 5.26 -19.13 19.78
N SER A 52 4.01 -18.75 20.10
CA SER A 52 2.79 -19.17 19.39
C SER A 52 2.38 -18.26 18.22
N ILE A 53 3.15 -17.21 17.90
CA ILE A 53 2.86 -16.40 16.71
C ILE A 53 3.17 -17.25 15.48
N THR A 54 2.11 -17.83 14.93
CA THR A 54 2.18 -18.68 13.76
C THR A 54 2.56 -17.80 12.58
N LEU A 55 3.57 -18.25 11.84
CA LEU A 55 4.11 -17.61 10.65
C LEU A 55 3.02 -17.47 9.60
N LEU A 56 2.33 -16.32 9.55
CA LEU A 56 1.46 -15.97 8.44
C LEU A 56 2.30 -15.52 7.23
N HIS A 57 3.20 -16.41 6.81
CA HIS A 57 3.82 -16.33 5.50
C HIS A 57 2.98 -17.17 4.53
N LEU A 58 3.07 -16.83 3.25
CA LEU A 58 2.12 -17.27 2.22
C LEU A 58 1.80 -18.78 2.16
N LYS A 59 2.75 -19.58 2.63
CA LYS A 59 2.73 -21.04 2.62
C LYS A 59 1.65 -21.66 3.52
N TYR A 60 1.11 -20.92 4.49
CA TYR A 60 0.09 -21.40 5.44
C TYR A 60 -1.29 -20.73 5.33
N PHE A 61 -1.52 -19.86 4.33
CA PHE A 61 -2.86 -19.29 4.10
C PHE A 61 -4.01 -20.29 3.94
N PRO A 62 -3.85 -21.54 3.42
CA PRO A 62 -5.00 -22.43 3.33
C PRO A 62 -5.46 -23.03 4.68
N ARG A 63 -4.78 -22.77 5.80
CA ARG A 63 -5.11 -23.39 7.11
C ARG A 63 -5.59 -22.43 8.19
N PHE A 64 -5.50 -21.13 7.98
CA PHE A 64 -6.17 -20.17 8.85
C PHE A 64 -7.49 -19.76 8.21
N GLN A 65 -8.57 -19.74 8.99
CA GLN A 65 -9.79 -18.99 8.70
C GLN A 65 -9.48 -17.49 8.78
N VAL A 66 -8.54 -17.04 7.95
CA VAL A 66 -8.46 -15.64 7.56
C VAL A 66 -9.76 -15.38 6.80
N PRO A 67 -10.46 -14.26 7.02
CA PRO A 67 -11.69 -13.95 6.30
C PRO A 67 -11.49 -14.28 4.82
N SER A 68 -12.41 -15.08 4.27
CA SER A 68 -12.39 -15.74 2.94
C SER A 68 -11.74 -14.94 1.82
N GLN A 69 -11.84 -13.62 1.91
CA GLN A 69 -11.33 -12.59 1.01
C GLN A 69 -9.82 -12.65 0.72
N ILE A 70 -8.95 -12.91 1.71
CA ILE A 70 -7.48 -12.89 1.46
C ILE A 70 -7.02 -14.09 0.63
N THR A 71 -7.57 -15.28 0.89
CA THR A 71 -7.27 -16.50 0.11
C THR A 71 -7.75 -16.37 -1.34
N LEU A 72 -8.89 -15.73 -1.55
CA LEU A 72 -9.42 -15.43 -2.89
C LEU A 72 -8.56 -14.41 -3.63
N ILE A 73 -8.07 -13.38 -2.91
CA ILE A 73 -7.12 -12.42 -3.45
C ILE A 73 -5.92 -13.12 -4.05
N PHE A 74 -5.33 -14.12 -3.38
CA PHE A 74 -4.19 -14.86 -3.92
C PHE A 74 -4.54 -15.76 -5.12
N ALA A 75 -5.63 -16.54 -5.01
CA ALA A 75 -6.04 -17.48 -6.04
C ALA A 75 -6.38 -16.76 -7.36
N TYR A 76 -7.18 -15.70 -7.28
CA TYR A 76 -7.63 -14.96 -8.46
C TYR A 76 -6.60 -13.94 -8.97
N SER A 77 -5.81 -13.27 -8.11
CA SER A 77 -4.75 -12.37 -8.59
C SER A 77 -3.69 -13.09 -9.43
N THR A 78 -3.50 -14.39 -9.22
CA THR A 78 -2.64 -15.25 -10.04
C THR A 78 -3.19 -15.44 -11.47
N GLN A 79 -4.50 -15.38 -11.68
CA GLN A 79 -5.14 -15.65 -12.97
C GLN A 79 -5.57 -14.38 -13.71
N SER A 80 -6.03 -13.34 -13.01
CA SER A 80 -6.66 -12.15 -13.61
C SER A 80 -5.79 -10.88 -13.58
N GLY A 81 -4.54 -10.96 -13.12
CA GLY A 81 -3.66 -9.80 -12.97
C GLY A 81 -3.97 -8.90 -11.77
N GLY A 82 -4.97 -9.27 -10.95
CA GLY A 82 -5.30 -8.63 -9.67
C GLY A 82 -6.80 -8.44 -9.44
N ILE A 83 -7.20 -8.27 -8.17
CA ILE A 83 -8.59 -8.10 -7.75
C ILE A 83 -8.82 -6.70 -7.21
N GLN A 84 -9.93 -6.07 -7.58
CA GLN A 84 -10.26 -4.73 -7.09
C GLN A 84 -11.04 -4.78 -5.78
N TRP A 85 -10.42 -4.28 -4.71
CA TRP A 85 -11.07 -4.14 -3.41
C TRP A 85 -12.12 -3.00 -3.44
N PRO A 86 -13.28 -3.13 -2.77
CA PRO A 86 -13.72 -4.19 -1.86
C PRO A 86 -14.23 -5.46 -2.55
N THR A 87 -14.06 -6.60 -1.87
CA THR A 87 -14.69 -7.89 -2.21
C THR A 87 -15.76 -8.19 -1.18
N ALA A 88 -17.04 -8.15 -1.59
CA ALA A 88 -18.17 -8.33 -0.68
C ALA A 88 -18.27 -9.79 -0.18
N ASP A 89 -18.17 -10.77 -1.10
CA ASP A 89 -18.34 -12.19 -0.80
C ASP A 89 -17.30 -13.06 -1.49
N GLY A 90 -17.18 -14.30 -1.01
CA GLY A 90 -16.10 -15.23 -1.34
C GLY A 90 -16.04 -15.70 -2.79
N ASP A 91 -16.90 -15.20 -3.68
CA ASP A 91 -17.01 -15.61 -5.07
C ASP A 91 -17.03 -14.42 -6.05
N ASN A 92 -16.88 -13.19 -5.54
CA ASN A 92 -16.94 -11.99 -6.38
C ASN A 92 -15.52 -11.50 -6.74
N LEU A 93 -15.28 -11.23 -8.03
CA LEU A 93 -14.02 -10.74 -8.62
C LEU A 93 -13.62 -9.31 -8.21
N GLY A 94 -14.20 -8.80 -7.11
CA GLY A 94 -14.01 -7.43 -6.63
C GLY A 94 -15.00 -6.43 -7.23
N LYS A 95 -15.02 -5.21 -6.69
CA LYS A 95 -15.93 -4.14 -7.11
C LYS A 95 -15.20 -3.15 -8.04
N PRO A 96 -15.42 -3.19 -9.37
CA PRO A 96 -14.68 -2.37 -10.32
C PRO A 96 -15.00 -0.87 -10.20
N THR A 97 -16.26 -0.55 -9.93
CA THR A 97 -16.75 0.83 -9.78
C THR A 97 -17.41 0.97 -8.42
N LEU A 98 -16.91 1.91 -7.61
CA LEU A 98 -17.58 2.31 -6.37
C LEU A 98 -18.72 3.25 -6.70
N PHE A 99 -19.76 3.22 -5.87
CA PHE A 99 -20.94 4.07 -5.99
C PHE A 99 -21.60 4.05 -7.38
N ALA A 100 -21.66 2.87 -7.99
CA ALA A 100 -22.26 2.67 -9.31
C ALA A 100 -23.80 2.62 -9.28
N SER A 101 -24.40 2.52 -8.09
CA SER A 101 -25.85 2.53 -7.94
C SER A 101 -26.39 3.93 -8.20
N SER A 102 -27.52 4.01 -8.92
CA SER A 102 -28.20 5.29 -9.19
C SER A 102 -29.00 5.82 -8.00
N ASP A 103 -29.23 4.98 -6.98
CA ASP A 103 -30.06 5.30 -5.82
C ASP A 103 -29.26 5.89 -4.65
N GLU A 104 -27.94 6.04 -4.82
CA GLU A 104 -27.06 6.55 -3.76
C GLU A 104 -27.03 8.08 -3.75
N LEU A 105 -27.18 8.65 -2.56
CA LEU A 105 -27.17 10.10 -2.37
C LEU A 105 -25.72 10.62 -2.36
N ILE A 106 -25.50 11.72 -3.07
CA ILE A 106 -24.26 12.49 -3.01
C ILE A 106 -24.47 13.75 -2.17
N THR A 107 -23.46 14.09 -1.36
CA THR A 107 -23.45 15.36 -0.63
C THR A 107 -22.66 16.38 -1.43
N VAL A 108 -23.31 17.47 -1.81
CA VAL A 108 -22.65 18.61 -2.46
C VAL A 108 -22.28 19.62 -1.38
N ILE A 109 -20.97 19.89 -1.24
CA ILE A 109 -20.44 20.87 -0.30
C ILE A 109 -19.91 22.05 -1.13
N PRO A 110 -20.47 23.27 -0.99
CA PRO A 110 -19.95 24.43 -1.69
C PRO A 110 -18.55 24.77 -1.16
N LEU A 111 -17.62 25.04 -2.07
CA LEU A 111 -16.28 25.52 -1.74
C LEU A 111 -16.30 27.04 -1.61
N ASP A 112 -15.77 27.56 -0.50
CA ASP A 112 -15.48 28.98 -0.31
C ASP A 112 -14.05 29.27 -0.78
N TYR A 113 -13.93 29.91 -1.95
CA TYR A 113 -12.64 30.25 -2.54
C TYR A 113 -11.97 31.43 -1.82
N ASP A 114 -12.73 32.33 -1.21
CA ASP A 114 -12.19 33.52 -0.54
C ASP A 114 -11.52 33.11 0.77
N GLU A 115 -12.10 32.16 1.51
CA GLU A 115 -11.46 31.56 2.69
C GLU A 115 -10.09 30.95 2.32
N PHE A 116 -10.03 30.18 1.23
CA PHE A 116 -8.80 29.52 0.81
C PHE A 116 -7.74 30.52 0.32
N ALA A 117 -8.14 31.52 -0.48
CA ALA A 117 -7.23 32.55 -0.97
C ALA A 117 -6.65 33.39 0.17
N ASN A 118 -7.46 33.74 1.17
CA ASN A 118 -7.03 34.52 2.33
C ASN A 118 -6.20 33.71 3.35
N SER A 119 -6.17 32.39 3.23
CA SER A 119 -5.31 31.52 4.07
C SER A 119 -3.83 31.57 3.69
N VAL A 120 -3.50 32.11 2.51
CA VAL A 120 -2.13 32.20 2.00
C VAL A 120 -1.46 33.46 2.55
N SER A 121 -0.34 33.31 3.25
CA SER A 121 0.46 34.44 3.73
C SER A 121 0.97 35.29 2.55
N ASP A 122 0.95 36.62 2.71
CA ASP A 122 1.39 37.61 1.72
C ASP A 122 2.93 37.66 1.59
N ASN A 123 3.52 36.52 1.26
CA ASN A 123 4.94 36.34 1.03
C ASN A 123 5.23 36.45 -0.47
N GLN A 124 6.32 37.11 -0.82
CA GLN A 124 6.72 37.38 -2.21
C GLN A 124 6.97 36.12 -3.06
N LEU A 125 7.08 34.94 -2.45
CA LEU A 125 7.32 33.67 -3.12
C LEU A 125 6.51 32.54 -2.48
N ILE A 126 5.88 31.71 -3.33
CA ILE A 126 5.16 30.50 -2.93
C ILE A 126 6.01 29.28 -3.32
N PHE A 127 6.25 28.39 -2.36
CA PHE A 127 6.94 27.12 -2.61
C PHE A 127 5.93 25.98 -2.83
N ALA A 128 5.98 25.35 -3.99
CA ALA A 128 5.12 24.21 -4.34
C ALA A 128 6.01 23.00 -4.73
N PRO A 129 6.23 22.03 -3.82
CA PRO A 129 7.03 20.85 -4.12
C PRO A 129 6.34 19.94 -5.14
N GLY A 130 7.13 19.37 -6.05
CA GLY A 130 6.67 18.43 -7.07
C GLY A 130 7.53 17.18 -7.12
N ARG A 131 7.13 16.20 -7.94
CA ARG A 131 7.89 14.98 -8.20
C ARG A 131 8.59 15.08 -9.56
N VAL A 132 9.80 14.55 -9.65
CA VAL A 132 10.57 14.46 -10.90
C VAL A 132 10.69 13.00 -11.28
N LEU A 133 10.40 12.68 -12.56
CA LEU A 133 10.28 11.30 -13.05
C LEU A 133 11.54 10.45 -12.80
N ASN A 134 12.73 11.04 -12.92
CA ASN A 134 14.01 10.35 -12.76
C ASN A 134 14.73 10.64 -11.43
N GLN A 135 14.12 11.44 -10.55
CA GLN A 135 14.71 11.87 -9.29
C GLN A 135 13.66 11.79 -8.17
N PRO A 136 13.13 10.59 -7.86
CA PRO A 136 12.10 10.42 -6.85
C PRO A 136 12.56 10.83 -5.44
N GLU A 137 13.87 10.83 -5.18
CA GLU A 137 14.46 11.06 -3.84
C GLU A 137 15.20 12.40 -3.71
N ARG A 138 15.02 13.35 -4.64
CA ARG A 138 15.78 14.61 -4.56
C ARG A 138 15.22 15.52 -3.47
N ASP A 139 16.02 15.74 -2.44
CA ASP A 139 15.77 16.76 -1.42
C ASP A 139 15.78 18.18 -2.03
N VAL A 140 14.77 18.97 -1.68
CA VAL A 140 14.71 20.38 -2.07
C VAL A 140 15.58 21.21 -1.12
N LYS A 141 16.62 21.85 -1.66
CA LYS A 141 17.51 22.73 -0.90
C LYS A 141 17.12 24.19 -1.13
N PHE A 142 16.83 24.92 -0.06
CA PHE A 142 16.62 26.36 -0.11
C PHE A 142 17.98 27.08 -0.05
N ALA A 143 18.26 27.92 -1.04
CA ALA A 143 19.41 28.82 -1.02
C ALA A 143 18.94 30.25 -0.79
N SER A 144 19.39 30.88 0.30
CA SER A 144 19.21 32.32 0.51
C SER A 144 20.13 33.07 -0.45
N LEU A 145 19.55 33.75 -1.43
CA LEU A 145 20.27 34.76 -2.21
C LEU A 145 20.40 36.01 -1.34
N ARG A 146 21.57 36.18 -0.71
CA ARG A 146 21.96 37.50 -0.16
C ARG A 146 22.34 38.39 -1.33
N LYS A 147 21.69 39.56 -1.41
CA LYS A 147 22.11 40.68 -2.26
C LYS A 147 23.44 41.24 -1.77
#